data_AF-A0A7K2NWF2-F1
#
_entry.id   AF-A0A7K2NWF2-F1
#
_cell.length_a   1.000
_cell.length_b   1.000
_cell.length_c   1.000
_cell.angle_alpha   90.00
_cell.angle_beta   90.00
_cell.angle_gamma   90.00
#
_symmetry.space_group_name_H-M   'P 1'
#
loop_
_entity.id
_entity.type
_entity.pdbx_description
1 polymer ?
#
loop_
_entity_poly.entity_id
_entity_poly.type
_entity_poly.pdbx_seq_one_letter_code
_entity_poly.pdbx_strand_id
1 'polypeptide(L)'
;DYIDRVWSKYASETLTVTPFKEQPDTKFFGRVNGDRMDFTDGSGAVVTSFEKPDSDSVFGCYNKLDAPNDQVRGPISRTLCAAYNRTTLLTNSEQPDADASGFYRDDVTNHYARLVHAQMRDGQAYAFAFDDVGNHESLVHDGDPKDAAITLESFD
;
A
#
# COMPACT_ATOMS: atom_id res chain seq x y z
N ASP A 1 5.54 -0.10 -17.22
CA ASP A 1 6.70 0.73 -16.86
C ASP A 1 6.99 0.76 -15.37
N TYR A 2 6.30 1.54 -14.52
CA TYR A 2 6.60 1.61 -13.07
C TYR A 2 6.63 0.21 -12.40
N ILE A 3 5.61 -0.63 -12.68
CA ILE A 3 5.55 -2.01 -12.20
C ILE A 3 6.76 -2.82 -12.68
N ASP A 4 7.18 -2.67 -13.94
CA ASP A 4 8.34 -3.38 -14.47
C ASP A 4 9.63 -2.95 -13.76
N ARG A 5 9.82 -1.66 -13.51
CA ARG A 5 10.95 -1.12 -12.75
C ARG A 5 11.01 -1.69 -11.34
N VAL A 6 9.87 -1.76 -10.65
CA VAL A 6 9.76 -2.37 -9.31
C VAL A 6 10.20 -3.84 -9.35
N TRP A 7 9.70 -4.59 -10.33
CA TRP A 7 10.06 -6.00 -10.50
C TRP A 7 11.53 -6.21 -10.85
N SER A 8 12.11 -5.33 -11.67
CA SER A 8 13.54 -5.35 -11.98
C SER A 8 14.40 -5.07 -10.75
N LYS A 9 14.04 -4.07 -9.93
CA LYS A 9 14.75 -3.75 -8.68
C LYS A 9 14.77 -4.95 -7.73
N TYR A 10 13.60 -5.53 -7.47
CA TYR A 10 13.46 -6.62 -6.51
C TYR A 10 13.83 -8.01 -7.04
N ALA A 11 14.34 -8.11 -8.28
CA ALA A 11 15.04 -9.32 -8.74
C ALA A 11 16.43 -9.45 -8.09
N SER A 12 17.08 -8.32 -7.82
CA SER A 12 18.41 -8.27 -7.18
C SER A 12 18.36 -7.82 -5.72
N GLU A 13 17.34 -7.06 -5.32
CA GLU A 13 17.17 -6.50 -3.98
C GLU A 13 16.04 -7.18 -3.21
N THR A 14 16.06 -7.02 -1.88
CA THR A 14 14.98 -7.50 -1.01
C THR A 14 14.04 -6.34 -0.69
N LEU A 15 12.74 -6.58 -0.83
CA LEU A 15 11.68 -5.73 -0.30
C LEU A 15 11.31 -6.22 1.10
N THR A 16 11.45 -5.39 2.12
CA THR A 16 10.99 -5.71 3.48
C THR A 16 9.58 -5.17 3.68
N VAL A 17 8.66 -6.00 4.13
CA VAL A 17 7.28 -5.62 4.47
C VAL A 17 7.04 -5.90 5.95
N THR A 18 6.68 -4.85 6.69
CA THR A 18 6.33 -4.89 8.12
C THR A 18 4.86 -4.46 8.26
N PRO A 19 3.89 -5.35 7.99
CA PRO A 19 2.51 -4.94 7.72
C PRO A 19 1.68 -4.72 9.00
N PHE A 20 2.23 -4.98 10.18
CA PHE A 20 1.56 -4.87 11.46
C PHE A 20 2.22 -3.80 12.33
N LYS A 21 1.56 -2.64 12.46
CA LYS A 21 2.07 -1.51 13.26
C LYS A 21 2.40 -1.89 14.71
N GLU A 22 1.56 -2.70 15.33
CA GLU A 22 1.72 -3.15 16.72
C GLU A 22 2.69 -4.34 16.87
N GLN A 23 3.21 -4.87 15.76
CA GLN A 23 4.16 -5.99 15.75
C GLN A 23 5.34 -5.69 14.80
N PRO A 24 6.18 -4.68 15.10
CA PRO A 24 7.25 -4.22 14.21
C PRO A 24 8.33 -5.27 13.92
N ASP A 25 8.38 -6.34 14.72
CA ASP A 25 9.29 -7.47 14.53
C ASP A 25 8.74 -8.52 13.55
N THR A 26 7.46 -8.46 13.20
CA THR A 26 6.83 -9.35 12.20
C THR A 26 7.11 -8.81 10.80
N LYS A 27 8.17 -9.34 10.18
CA LYS A 27 8.67 -8.93 8.86
C LYS A 27 8.58 -10.04 7.83
N PHE A 28 8.30 -9.64 6.59
CA PHE A 28 8.32 -10.49 5.41
C PHE A 28 9.27 -9.94 4.37
N PHE A 29 9.93 -10.83 3.62
CA PHE A 29 11.01 -10.47 2.71
C PHE A 29 10.66 -10.90 1.28
N GLY A 30 10.35 -9.93 0.43
CA GLY A 30 9.96 -10.12 -0.96
C GLY A 30 11.15 -10.10 -1.92
N ARG A 31 11.21 -11.07 -2.82
CA ARG A 31 12.18 -11.10 -3.93
C ARG A 31 11.54 -11.70 -5.18
N VAL A 32 11.84 -11.12 -6.34
CA VAL A 32 11.41 -11.68 -7.63
C VAL A 32 12.21 -12.94 -7.94
N ASN A 33 11.49 -14.02 -8.21
CA ASN A 33 11.99 -15.33 -8.57
C ASN A 33 11.22 -15.84 -9.80
N GLY A 34 11.86 -15.76 -10.97
CA GLY A 34 11.20 -16.06 -12.24
C GLY A 34 10.09 -15.06 -12.56
N ASP A 35 8.85 -15.53 -12.65
CA ASP A 35 7.65 -14.76 -12.98
C ASP A 35 6.83 -14.34 -11.74
N ARG A 36 7.30 -14.67 -10.53
CA ARG A 36 6.65 -14.36 -9.26
C ARG A 36 7.55 -13.54 -8.34
N MET A 37 6.94 -12.81 -7.41
CA MET A 37 7.60 -12.24 -6.25
C MET A 37 7.26 -13.08 -5.03
N ASP A 38 8.23 -13.85 -4.54
CA ASP A 38 8.09 -14.71 -3.37
C ASP A 38 8.39 -13.90 -2.11
N PHE A 39 7.52 -14.01 -1.11
CA PHE A 39 7.72 -13.46 0.23
C PHE A 39 8.05 -14.57 1.20
N THR A 40 9.16 -14.43 1.93
CA THR A 40 9.53 -15.32 3.03
C THR A 40 9.28 -14.68 4.39
N ASP A 41 9.06 -15.51 5.41
CA ASP A 41 9.10 -15.06 6.81
C ASP A 41 10.54 -15.07 7.37
N GLY A 42 10.71 -14.78 8.66
CA GLY A 42 12.00 -14.78 9.34
C GLY A 42 12.68 -16.15 9.44
N SER A 43 11.98 -17.25 9.17
CA SER A 43 12.58 -18.59 9.09
C SER A 43 13.15 -18.90 7.70
N GLY A 44 12.82 -18.07 6.70
CA GLY A 44 13.17 -18.28 5.30
C GLY A 44 12.18 -19.13 4.50
N ALA A 45 11.05 -19.53 5.12
CA ALA A 45 9.98 -20.23 4.42
C ALA A 45 9.21 -19.25 3.52
N VAL A 46 8.94 -19.63 2.26
CA VAL A 46 8.03 -18.87 1.38
C VAL A 46 6.61 -19.00 1.92
N VAL A 47 5.99 -17.88 2.27
CA VAL A 47 4.66 -17.84 2.90
C VAL A 47 3.57 -17.30 1.96
N THR A 48 3.95 -16.53 0.94
CA THR A 48 3.04 -16.13 -0.15
C THR A 48 3.85 -15.69 -1.37
N SER A 49 3.19 -15.64 -2.53
CA SER A 49 3.79 -15.15 -3.77
C SER A 49 2.82 -14.28 -4.55
N PHE A 50 3.35 -13.31 -5.29
CA PHE A 50 2.57 -12.41 -6.14
C PHE A 50 2.97 -12.58 -7.60
N GLU A 51 1.97 -12.58 -8.48
CA GLU A 51 2.21 -12.39 -9.92
C GLU A 51 2.43 -10.91 -10.20
N LYS A 52 3.07 -10.58 -11.33
CA LYS A 52 3.23 -9.18 -11.75
C LYS A 52 1.86 -8.53 -11.92
N PRO A 53 1.52 -7.50 -11.11
CA PRO A 53 0.20 -6.89 -11.19
C PRO A 53 0.06 -6.09 -12.48
N ASP A 54 -1.18 -5.91 -12.90
CA ASP A 54 -1.56 -4.94 -13.92
C ASP A 54 -2.18 -3.70 -13.26
N SER A 55 -2.47 -2.68 -14.08
CA SER A 55 -3.08 -1.44 -13.59
C SER A 55 -4.43 -1.67 -12.90
N ASP A 56 -5.22 -2.63 -13.38
CA ASP A 56 -6.51 -2.97 -12.78
C ASP A 56 -6.31 -3.52 -11.35
N SER A 57 -5.42 -4.50 -11.19
CA SER A 57 -5.03 -5.03 -9.87
C SER A 57 -4.54 -3.94 -8.91
N VAL A 58 -3.73 -2.98 -9.41
CA VAL A 58 -3.18 -1.87 -8.61
C VAL A 58 -4.28 -0.89 -8.19
N PHE A 59 -5.07 -0.36 -9.12
CA PHE A 59 -6.05 0.67 -8.80
C PHE A 59 -7.19 0.14 -7.94
N GLY A 60 -7.60 -1.12 -8.13
CA GLY A 60 -8.67 -1.72 -7.33
C GLY A 60 -8.20 -2.45 -6.07
N CYS A 61 -6.88 -2.61 -5.84
CA CYS A 61 -6.32 -3.45 -4.78
C CYS A 61 -6.93 -4.87 -4.72
N TYR A 62 -6.99 -5.52 -5.87
CA TYR A 62 -7.65 -6.81 -6.06
C TYR A 62 -6.96 -7.62 -7.16
N ASN A 63 -7.61 -8.69 -7.64
CA ASN A 63 -7.06 -9.60 -8.65
C ASN A 63 -5.68 -10.13 -8.23
N LYS A 64 -4.59 -9.68 -8.85
CA LYS A 64 -3.22 -10.12 -8.52
C LYS A 64 -2.67 -9.51 -7.23
N LEU A 65 -3.41 -8.58 -6.63
CA LEU A 65 -3.17 -7.98 -5.32
C LEU A 65 -4.34 -8.27 -4.35
N ASP A 66 -5.00 -9.42 -4.47
CA ASP A 66 -6.05 -9.84 -3.53
C ASP A 66 -5.54 -9.83 -2.08
N ALA A 67 -6.37 -9.32 -1.17
CA ALA A 67 -6.06 -9.16 0.24
C ALA A 67 -7.05 -9.96 1.11
N PRO A 68 -6.91 -11.30 1.17
CA PRO A 68 -7.78 -12.13 2.00
C PRO A 68 -7.66 -11.78 3.49
N ASN A 69 -8.68 -12.12 4.27
CA ASN A 69 -8.68 -11.89 5.72
C ASN A 69 -7.85 -12.96 6.45
N ASP A 70 -6.54 -12.96 6.22
CA ASP A 70 -5.55 -13.81 6.90
C ASP A 70 -4.48 -12.96 7.60
N GLN A 71 -3.45 -13.62 8.15
CA GLN A 71 -2.36 -12.97 8.90
C GLN A 71 -1.06 -12.90 8.09
N VAL A 72 -1.09 -13.18 6.78
CA VAL A 72 0.12 -13.24 5.94
C VAL A 72 -0.13 -12.52 4.62
N ARG A 73 -0.89 -13.13 3.69
CA ARG A 73 -1.09 -12.57 2.36
C ARG A 73 -1.85 -11.26 2.43
N GLY A 74 -2.95 -11.19 3.18
CA GLY A 74 -3.78 -10.00 3.31
C GLY A 74 -2.98 -8.76 3.74
N PRO A 75 -2.28 -8.81 4.88
CA PRO A 75 -1.46 -7.70 5.36
C PRO A 75 -0.32 -7.30 4.38
N ILE A 76 0.32 -8.27 3.71
CA ILE A 76 1.34 -7.98 2.68
C ILE A 76 0.69 -7.31 1.46
N SER A 77 -0.41 -7.85 0.94
CA SER A 77 -1.14 -7.29 -0.22
C SER A 77 -1.59 -5.86 0.02
N ARG A 78 -2.13 -5.55 1.21
CA ARG A 78 -2.53 -4.20 1.61
C ARG A 78 -1.37 -3.22 1.52
N THR A 79 -0.25 -3.61 2.13
CA THR A 79 1.00 -2.82 2.12
C THR A 79 1.50 -2.58 0.70
N LEU A 80 1.54 -3.64 -0.13
CA LEU A 80 1.96 -3.53 -1.54
C LEU A 80 1.02 -2.64 -2.34
N CYS A 81 -0.30 -2.77 -2.17
CA CYS A 81 -1.25 -1.96 -2.93
C CYS A 81 -1.09 -0.47 -2.64
N ALA A 82 -0.95 -0.10 -1.36
CA ALA A 82 -0.70 1.29 -0.97
C ALA A 82 0.60 1.81 -1.60
N ALA A 83 1.68 1.04 -1.53
CA ALA A 83 2.98 1.42 -2.07
C ALA A 83 3.00 1.51 -3.62
N TYR A 84 2.20 0.70 -4.32
CA TYR A 84 2.00 0.84 -5.77
C TYR A 84 1.19 2.08 -6.11
N ASN A 85 0.07 2.32 -5.43
CA ASN A 85 -0.76 3.51 -5.68
C ASN A 85 0.00 4.81 -5.39
N ARG A 86 0.81 4.82 -4.33
CA ARG A 86 1.64 5.96 -3.91
C ARG A 86 3.00 6.00 -4.61
N THR A 87 3.33 5.01 -5.43
CA THR A 87 4.59 4.89 -6.18
C THR A 87 5.84 5.04 -5.30
N THR A 88 5.90 4.32 -4.18
CA THR A 88 7.01 4.40 -3.21
C THR A 88 7.95 3.20 -3.25
N LEU A 89 7.55 2.08 -3.86
CA LEU A 89 8.37 0.86 -3.99
C LEU A 89 9.75 1.08 -4.64
N LEU A 90 9.91 2.06 -5.53
CA LEU A 90 11.23 2.36 -6.10
C LEU A 90 12.14 3.14 -5.14
N THR A 91 11.58 4.00 -4.29
CA THR A 91 12.34 4.90 -3.42
C THR A 91 12.47 4.40 -1.98
N ASN A 92 11.63 3.46 -1.55
CA ASN A 92 11.63 2.90 -0.21
C ASN A 92 11.46 1.36 -0.27
N SER A 93 12.50 0.63 0.15
CA SER A 93 12.50 -0.83 0.24
C SER A 93 12.00 -1.38 1.58
N GLU A 94 11.64 -0.52 2.53
CA GLU A 94 11.09 -0.87 3.84
C GLU A 94 9.65 -0.36 3.92
N GLN A 95 8.68 -1.23 3.65
CA GLN A 95 7.27 -0.89 3.52
C GLN A 95 6.45 -1.34 4.74
N PRO A 96 5.38 -0.61 5.12
CA PRO A 96 4.89 0.63 4.52
C PRO A 96 5.78 1.85 4.84
N ASP A 97 5.64 2.92 4.05
CA ASP A 97 6.30 4.20 4.32
C ASP A 97 5.91 4.81 5.69
N ALA A 98 6.88 5.45 6.35
CA ALA A 98 6.69 6.07 7.67
C ALA A 98 5.90 7.40 7.63
N ASP A 99 5.92 8.09 6.49
CA ASP A 99 5.20 9.34 6.26
C ASP A 99 4.86 9.53 4.76
N ALA A 100 4.07 10.57 4.47
CA ALA A 100 3.57 10.86 3.11
C ALA A 100 4.54 11.66 2.22
N SER A 101 5.74 12.04 2.69
CA SER A 101 6.62 12.98 1.97
C SER A 101 7.07 12.45 0.59
N GLY A 102 7.22 11.13 0.48
CA GLY A 102 7.59 10.40 -0.73
C GLY A 102 6.42 9.98 -1.64
N PHE A 103 5.17 10.27 -1.27
CA PHE A 103 4.02 9.80 -2.05
C PHE A 103 3.90 10.53 -3.38
N TYR A 104 3.48 9.77 -4.40
CA TYR A 104 3.09 10.26 -5.71
C TYR A 104 4.17 11.08 -6.45
N ARG A 105 5.44 10.70 -6.25
CA ARG A 105 6.62 11.37 -6.84
C ARG A 105 7.06 10.83 -8.19
N ASP A 106 6.64 9.61 -8.58
CA ASP A 106 6.89 9.11 -9.92
C ASP A 106 6.01 9.84 -10.94
N ASP A 107 6.53 10.02 -12.16
CA ASP A 107 5.79 10.65 -13.26
C ASP A 107 4.51 9.87 -13.61
N VAL A 108 4.50 8.54 -13.42
CA VAL A 108 3.33 7.69 -13.62
C VAL A 108 2.90 7.10 -12.28
N THR A 109 1.89 7.72 -11.66
CA THR A 109 1.36 7.35 -10.34
C THR A 109 -0.18 7.38 -10.33
N ASN A 110 -0.82 7.01 -9.21
CA ASN A 110 -2.26 7.24 -9.04
C ASN A 110 -2.54 8.74 -8.89
N HIS A 111 -2.65 9.44 -10.02
CA HIS A 111 -2.91 10.88 -10.03
C HIS A 111 -4.28 11.26 -9.50
N TYR A 112 -5.27 10.35 -9.58
CA TYR A 112 -6.56 10.57 -8.93
C TYR A 112 -6.36 10.73 -7.42
N ALA A 113 -5.71 9.77 -6.77
CA ALA A 113 -5.42 9.85 -5.34
C ALA A 113 -4.53 11.06 -5.00
N ARG A 114 -3.46 11.30 -5.76
CA ARG A 114 -2.58 12.47 -5.57
C ARG A 114 -3.37 13.78 -5.53
N LEU A 115 -4.29 13.96 -6.47
CA LEU A 115 -5.07 15.19 -6.59
C LEU A 115 -6.13 15.30 -5.49
N VAL A 116 -6.82 14.21 -5.16
CA VAL A 116 -7.82 14.21 -4.08
C VAL A 116 -7.18 14.59 -2.74
N HIS A 117 -6.08 13.93 -2.34
CA HIS A 117 -5.38 14.30 -1.10
C HIS A 117 -4.91 15.76 -1.11
N ALA A 118 -4.41 16.27 -2.24
CA ALA A 118 -3.94 17.64 -2.35
C ALA A 118 -5.05 18.70 -2.22
N GLN A 119 -6.32 18.32 -2.45
CA GLN A 119 -7.48 19.20 -2.26
C GLN A 119 -8.13 19.06 -0.88
N MET A 120 -7.85 17.98 -0.13
CA MET A 120 -8.40 17.79 1.21
C MET A 120 -7.71 18.69 2.22
N ARG A 121 -8.50 19.34 3.09
CA ARG A 121 -8.02 20.35 4.04
C ARG A 121 -6.98 19.83 5.03
N ASP A 122 -7.14 18.61 5.50
CA ASP A 122 -6.23 17.90 6.40
C ASP A 122 -5.28 16.95 5.65
N GLY A 123 -5.39 16.90 4.32
CA GLY A 123 -4.63 16.00 3.46
C GLY A 123 -5.04 14.53 3.54
N GLN A 124 -6.10 14.17 4.29
CA GLN A 124 -6.60 12.80 4.40
C GLN A 124 -7.70 12.53 3.37
N ALA A 125 -7.68 11.36 2.75
CA ALA A 125 -8.68 10.94 1.78
C ALA A 125 -8.78 9.42 1.72
N TYR A 126 -9.92 8.91 1.28
CA TYR A 126 -10.05 7.50 0.90
C TYR A 126 -10.13 7.39 -0.63
N ALA A 127 -8.98 7.52 -1.29
CA ALA A 127 -8.90 7.60 -2.75
C ALA A 127 -8.58 6.26 -3.44
N PHE A 128 -8.19 5.24 -2.67
CA PHE A 128 -8.08 3.84 -3.08
C PHE A 128 -8.33 2.92 -1.88
N ALA A 129 -8.53 1.62 -2.14
CA ALA A 129 -9.07 0.66 -1.16
C ALA A 129 -8.21 0.45 0.12
N PHE A 130 -6.95 0.86 0.11
CA PHE A 130 -6.03 0.69 1.25
C PHE A 130 -5.29 1.99 1.62
N ASP A 131 -5.99 3.13 1.51
CA ASP A 131 -5.45 4.42 1.94
C ASP A 131 -5.20 4.49 3.46
N ASP A 132 -5.82 3.57 4.21
CA ASP A 132 -5.65 3.37 5.65
C ASP A 132 -4.24 2.90 6.04
N VAL A 133 -3.47 2.36 5.09
CA VAL A 133 -2.04 2.06 5.33
C VAL A 133 -1.31 3.35 5.64
N GLY A 134 -0.79 3.49 6.86
CA GLY A 134 -0.11 4.71 7.32
C GLY A 134 -1.05 5.78 7.88
N ASN A 135 -2.34 5.48 8.07
CA ASN A 135 -3.35 6.38 8.65
C ASN A 135 -3.59 7.66 7.80
N HIS A 136 -3.64 7.53 6.48
CA HIS A 136 -3.89 8.65 5.55
C HIS A 136 -5.33 8.71 5.02
N GLU A 137 -6.19 7.80 5.50
CA GLU A 137 -7.59 7.73 5.20
C GLU A 137 -8.41 8.82 5.91
N SER A 138 -9.50 9.25 5.27
CA SER A 138 -10.44 10.23 5.84
C SER A 138 -11.44 9.55 6.79
N LEU A 139 -10.96 8.96 7.89
CA LEU A 139 -11.78 8.25 8.89
C LEU A 139 -11.61 8.87 10.28
N VAL A 140 -12.73 8.98 10.99
CA VAL A 140 -12.78 9.36 12.41
C VAL A 140 -13.34 8.20 13.23
N HIS A 141 -12.90 8.07 14.48
CA HIS A 141 -13.32 7.01 15.39
C HIS A 141 -13.37 7.51 16.84
N ASP A 142 -14.36 7.03 17.59
CA ASP A 142 -14.48 7.19 19.05
C ASP A 142 -15.07 5.90 19.65
N GLY A 143 -14.64 5.52 20.86
CA GLY A 143 -15.05 4.29 21.54
C GLY A 143 -16.36 4.39 22.33
N ASP A 144 -16.86 5.60 22.61
CA ASP A 144 -18.13 5.90 23.29
C ASP A 144 -18.76 7.20 22.73
N PRO A 145 -19.11 7.22 21.43
CA PRO A 145 -19.53 8.45 20.75
C PRO A 145 -20.85 8.97 21.33
N LYS A 146 -20.97 10.29 21.48
CA LYS A 146 -22.22 10.95 21.87
C LYS A 146 -23.02 11.46 20.68
N ASP A 147 -22.33 11.94 19.64
CA ASP A 147 -22.93 12.53 18.45
C ASP A 147 -22.09 12.21 17.20
N ALA A 148 -22.73 12.27 16.03
CA ALA A 148 -22.10 12.22 14.72
C ALA A 148 -22.73 13.28 13.80
N ALA A 149 -21.95 13.83 12.87
CA ALA A 149 -22.41 14.87 11.96
C ALA A 149 -22.00 14.60 10.52
N ILE A 150 -22.85 15.01 9.57
CA ILE A 150 -22.56 15.05 8.14
C ILE A 150 -22.94 16.45 7.66
N THR A 151 -22.02 17.11 6.98
CA THR A 151 -22.23 18.41 6.35
C THR A 151 -22.16 18.24 4.83
N LEU A 152 -23.17 18.75 4.11
CA LEU A 152 -23.12 18.86 2.66
C LEU A 152 -22.47 20.19 2.29
N GLU A 153 -21.33 20.13 1.60
CA GLU A 153 -20.57 21.33 1.23
C GLU A 153 -20.97 21.88 -0.14
N SER A 154 -20.60 23.14 -0.40
CA SER A 154 -20.76 23.83 -1.69
C SER A 154 -19.76 23.33 -2.74
N PHE A 155 -20.04 23.66 -4.01
CA PHE A 155 -19.08 23.49 -5.10
C PHE A 155 -18.24 24.77 -5.20
N ASP A 156 -17.10 24.80 -4.53
CA ASP A 156 -16.16 25.94 -4.49
C ASP A 156 -14.79 25.61 -5.10
#